data_AF-A0A7W7ZEU1-F1
#
_entry.id   AF-A0A7W7ZEU1-F1
#
_cell.length_a   1.000
_cell.length_b   1.000
_cell.length_c   1.000
_cell.angle_alpha   90.00
_cell.angle_beta   90.00
_cell.angle_gamma   90.00
#
_symmetry.space_group_name_H-M   'P 1'
#
loop_
_entity.id
_entity.type
_entity.pdbx_description
1 polymer ?
#
loop_
_entity_poly.entity_id
_entity_poly.type
_entity_poly.pdbx_seq_one_letter_code
_entity_poly.pdbx_strand_id
1 'polypeptide(L)'
;MTRAEITYGLKALPPRHRLHESARRYFNVVAVLPWKAEAADVYADIKHQLKIAGTPIGELDMMIAAHAVAANATLVTNNTRHFERIKMPLMLQNWLE
;
A
#
# COMPACT_ATOMS: atom_id res chain seq x y z
N MET A 1 -6.36 1.28 0.39
CA MET A 1 -5.61 1.67 1.61
C MET A 1 -4.92 3.00 1.40
N THR A 2 -4.01 3.13 0.44
CA THR A 2 -3.30 4.40 0.14
C THR A 2 -4.22 5.61 -0.08
N ARG A 3 -5.37 5.45 -0.77
CA ARG A 3 -6.37 6.53 -0.88
C ARG A 3 -6.88 7.00 0.49
N ALA A 4 -7.05 6.10 1.44
CA ALA A 4 -7.48 6.43 2.79
C ALA A 4 -6.39 7.24 3.52
N GLU A 5 -5.12 6.84 3.42
CA GLU A 5 -3.99 7.59 4.00
C GLU A 5 -3.88 9.00 3.44
N ILE A 6 -3.95 9.15 2.11
CA ILE A 6 -3.95 10.46 1.45
C ILE A 6 -5.14 11.29 1.92
N THR A 7 -6.35 10.71 1.94
CA THR A 7 -7.56 11.43 2.35
C THR A 7 -7.49 11.86 3.82
N TYR A 8 -6.95 11.01 4.70
CA TYR A 8 -6.72 11.35 6.10
C TYR A 8 -5.74 12.52 6.25
N GLY A 9 -4.60 12.48 5.56
CA GLY A 9 -3.63 13.58 5.56
C GLY A 9 -4.25 14.89 5.07
N LEU A 10 -5.12 14.85 4.06
CA LEU A 10 -5.85 16.02 3.58
C LEU A 10 -6.86 16.57 4.60
N LYS A 11 -7.48 15.72 5.43
CA LYS A 11 -8.43 16.19 6.46
C LYS A 11 -7.76 17.01 7.55
N ALA A 12 -6.46 16.83 7.78
CA ALA A 12 -5.69 17.64 8.72
C ALA A 12 -5.33 19.03 8.17
N LEU A 13 -5.59 19.32 6.88
CA LEU A 13 -5.24 20.57 6.23
C LEU A 13 -6.45 21.51 6.08
N PRO A 14 -6.21 22.83 5.93
CA PRO A 14 -7.28 23.79 5.63
C PRO A 14 -8.00 23.43 4.32
N PRO A 15 -9.33 23.64 4.20
CA PRO A 15 -10.10 23.26 3.01
C PRO A 15 -9.61 23.86 1.67
N ARG A 16 -8.94 25.01 1.73
CA ARG A 16 -8.38 25.71 0.55
C ARG A 16 -6.92 25.33 0.24
N HIS A 17 -6.35 24.37 0.98
CA HIS A 17 -4.97 23.96 0.76
C HIS A 17 -4.81 23.29 -0.61
N ARG A 18 -3.78 23.70 -1.37
CA ARG A 18 -3.52 23.24 -2.76
C ARG A 18 -3.50 21.72 -2.94
N LEU A 19 -3.11 20.96 -1.90
CA LEU A 19 -3.02 19.51 -1.95
C LEU A 19 -4.38 18.81 -2.15
N HIS A 20 -5.50 19.44 -1.78
CA HIS A 20 -6.82 18.89 -2.06
C HIS A 20 -7.06 18.76 -3.57
N GLU A 21 -6.68 19.78 -4.34
CA GLU A 21 -6.82 19.75 -5.79
C GLU A 21 -5.82 18.78 -6.43
N SER A 22 -4.56 18.77 -5.97
CA SER A 22 -3.55 17.82 -6.47
C SER A 22 -4.00 16.37 -6.26
N ALA A 23 -4.53 16.02 -5.09
CA ALA A 23 -5.03 14.68 -4.81
C ALA A 23 -6.25 14.32 -5.66
N ARG A 24 -7.18 15.26 -5.87
CA ARG A 24 -8.33 15.04 -6.77
C ARG A 24 -7.86 14.75 -8.20
N ARG A 25 -6.91 15.52 -8.73
CA ARG A 25 -6.33 15.29 -10.05
C ARG A 25 -5.62 13.94 -10.12
N TYR A 26 -4.87 13.59 -9.08
CA TYR A 26 -4.21 12.29 -8.98
C TYR A 26 -5.21 11.13 -9.03
N PHE A 27 -6.28 11.16 -8.23
CA PHE A 27 -7.30 10.09 -8.25
C PHE A 27 -8.11 10.00 -9.54
N ASN A 28 -8.02 10.99 -10.44
CA ASN A 28 -8.62 10.90 -11.78
C ASN A 28 -7.73 10.15 -12.77
N VAL A 29 -6.41 10.03 -12.50
CA VAL A 29 -5.46 9.36 -13.40
C VAL A 29 -5.03 7.99 -12.90
N VAL A 30 -5.07 7.75 -11.58
CA VAL A 30 -4.77 6.42 -11.01
C VAL A 30 -6.02 5.64 -10.67
N ALA A 31 -6.06 4.38 -11.09
CA ALA A 31 -7.12 3.46 -10.70
C ALA A 31 -7.04 3.16 -9.20
N VAL A 32 -8.16 3.30 -8.50
CA VAL A 32 -8.28 2.91 -7.09
C VAL A 32 -8.95 1.56 -7.04
N LEU A 33 -8.16 0.50 -6.87
CA LEU A 33 -8.67 -0.86 -6.79
C LEU A 33 -9.37 -1.12 -5.43
N PRO A 34 -10.47 -1.88 -5.42
CA PRO A 34 -11.14 -2.28 -4.18
C PRO A 34 -10.33 -3.35 -3.44
N TRP A 35 -10.41 -3.34 -2.11
CA TRP A 35 -9.88 -4.42 -1.29
C TRP A 35 -10.84 -5.62 -1.33
N LYS A 36 -10.44 -6.71 -1.98
CA LYS A 36 -11.26 -7.92 -2.16
C LYS A 36 -10.88 -9.04 -1.18
N ALA A 37 -11.66 -10.12 -1.16
CA ALA A 37 -11.46 -11.26 -0.27
C ALA A 37 -10.07 -11.91 -0.46
N GLU A 38 -9.61 -12.02 -1.72
CA GLU A 38 -8.31 -12.61 -2.05
C GLU A 38 -7.15 -11.83 -1.41
N ALA A 39 -7.28 -10.49 -1.31
CA ALA A 39 -6.28 -9.66 -0.64
C ALA A 39 -6.28 -9.88 0.89
N ALA A 40 -7.43 -10.25 1.48
CA ALA A 40 -7.53 -10.59 2.89
C ALA A 40 -6.84 -11.92 3.20
N ASP A 41 -6.99 -12.92 2.33
CA ASP A 41 -6.33 -14.22 2.47
C ASP A 41 -4.81 -14.07 2.39
N VAL A 42 -4.31 -13.35 1.36
CA VAL A 42 -2.88 -13.05 1.22
C VAL A 42 -2.34 -12.25 2.40
N TYR A 43 -3.13 -11.30 2.93
CA TYR A 43 -2.73 -10.54 4.11
C TYR A 43 -2.55 -11.44 5.34
N ALA A 44 -3.43 -12.40 5.56
CA ALA A 44 -3.32 -13.33 6.67
C ALA A 44 -2.01 -14.14 6.60
N ASP A 45 -1.67 -14.62 5.41
CA ASP A 45 -0.42 -15.35 5.16
C ASP A 45 0.81 -14.48 5.43
N ILE A 46 0.84 -13.27 4.89
CA ILE A 46 1.94 -12.31 5.09
C ILE A 46 2.09 -11.97 6.58
N LYS A 47 0.97 -11.67 7.26
CA LYS A 47 0.99 -11.30 8.69
C LYS A 47 1.50 -12.45 9.55
N HIS A 48 1.03 -13.66 9.30
CA HIS A 48 1.48 -14.86 10.00
C HIS A 48 2.98 -15.09 9.78
N GLN A 49 3.44 -14.99 8.53
CA GLN A 49 4.85 -15.12 8.15
C GLN A 49 5.74 -14.13 8.89
N LEU A 50 5.40 -12.83 8.86
CA LEU A 50 6.21 -11.77 9.50
C LEU A 50 6.17 -11.86 11.03
N LYS A 51 5.03 -12.29 11.60
CA LYS A 51 4.90 -12.49 13.05
C LYS A 51 5.79 -13.62 13.55
N ILE A 52 5.81 -14.77 12.86
CA ILE A 52 6.71 -15.88 13.19
C ILE A 52 8.17 -15.46 13.06
N ALA A 53 8.50 -14.67 12.04
CA ALA A 53 9.86 -14.20 11.81
C ALA A 53 10.30 -13.07 12.77
N GLY A 54 9.42 -12.55 13.63
CA GLY A 54 9.72 -11.44 14.53
C GLY A 54 10.06 -10.12 13.82
N THR A 55 9.60 -9.94 12.58
CA THR A 55 9.95 -8.78 11.74
C THR A 55 8.70 -8.06 11.20
N PRO A 56 7.79 -7.59 12.06
CA PRO A 56 6.57 -6.93 11.62
C PRO A 56 6.90 -5.67 10.79
N ILE A 57 6.03 -5.38 9.83
CA ILE A 57 5.97 -4.09 9.13
C ILE A 57 4.64 -3.40 9.48
N GLY A 58 4.46 -2.13 9.07
CA GLY A 58 3.23 -1.40 9.36
C GLY A 58 1.99 -2.12 8.85
N GLU A 59 0.86 -2.02 9.56
CA GLU A 59 -0.39 -2.69 9.17
C GLU A 59 -0.88 -2.26 7.79
N LEU A 60 -0.84 -0.96 7.48
CA LEU A 60 -1.21 -0.45 6.17
C LEU A 60 -0.23 -0.89 5.07
N ASP A 61 1.07 -0.96 5.38
CA ASP A 61 2.08 -1.50 4.46
C ASP A 61 1.79 -2.99 4.15
N MET A 62 1.49 -3.80 5.16
CA MET A 62 1.11 -5.20 4.96
C MET A 62 -0.14 -5.32 4.09
N MET A 63 -1.16 -4.51 4.35
CA MET A 63 -2.35 -4.50 3.49
C MET A 63 -1.98 -4.12 2.06
N ILE A 64 -1.20 -3.06 1.84
CA ILE A 64 -0.79 -2.63 0.49
C ILE A 64 -0.04 -3.76 -0.23
N ALA A 65 0.90 -4.43 0.43
CA ALA A 65 1.65 -5.55 -0.13
C ALA A 65 0.73 -6.73 -0.51
N ALA A 66 -0.18 -7.10 0.39
CA ALA A 66 -1.13 -8.18 0.14
C ALA A 66 -2.07 -7.85 -1.03
N HIS A 67 -2.49 -6.59 -1.17
CA HIS A 67 -3.26 -6.16 -2.35
C HIS A 67 -2.47 -6.34 -3.63
N ALA A 68 -1.20 -5.91 -3.64
CA ALA A 68 -0.36 -5.98 -4.84
C ALA A 68 -0.17 -7.43 -5.29
N VAL A 69 0.10 -8.34 -4.34
CA VAL A 69 0.18 -9.79 -4.62
C VAL A 69 -1.15 -10.33 -5.16
N ALA A 70 -2.29 -10.05 -4.49
CA ALA A 70 -3.59 -10.55 -4.92
C ALA A 70 -4.05 -9.98 -6.28
N ALA A 71 -3.63 -8.77 -6.62
CA ALA A 71 -3.90 -8.13 -7.90
C ALA A 71 -2.87 -8.49 -8.99
N ASN A 72 -1.86 -9.32 -8.67
CA ASN A 72 -0.72 -9.61 -9.54
C ASN A 72 -0.07 -8.33 -10.11
N ALA A 73 0.16 -7.35 -9.23
CA ALA A 73 0.65 -6.03 -9.57
C ALA A 73 2.05 -5.77 -8.97
N THR A 74 2.82 -4.91 -9.63
CA THR A 74 4.09 -4.41 -9.10
C THR A 74 3.83 -3.33 -8.06
N LEU A 75 4.34 -3.53 -6.85
CA LEU A 75 4.33 -2.51 -5.81
C LEU A 75 5.52 -1.56 -5.99
N VAL A 76 5.21 -0.30 -6.30
CA VAL A 76 6.20 0.78 -6.41
C VAL A 76 6.35 1.42 -5.02
N THR A 77 7.58 1.44 -4.50
CA THR A 77 7.88 1.97 -3.15
C THR A 77 9.31 2.51 -3.06
N ASN A 78 9.51 3.54 -2.24
CA ASN A 78 10.84 4.06 -1.88
C ASN A 78 11.42 3.39 -0.62
N ASN A 79 10.69 2.44 -0.02
CA ASN A 79 11.12 1.70 1.17
C ASN A 79 11.07 0.18 0.90
N THR A 80 11.81 -0.26 -0.11
CA THR A 80 11.88 -1.67 -0.54
C THR A 80 12.27 -2.61 0.61
N ARG A 81 13.17 -2.18 1.49
CA ARG A 81 13.67 -2.95 2.65
C ARG A 81 12.56 -3.51 3.56
N HIS A 82 11.43 -2.83 3.70
CA HIS A 82 10.30 -3.36 4.47
C HIS A 82 9.64 -4.54 3.74
N PHE A 83 9.40 -4.37 2.44
CA PHE A 83 8.64 -5.31 1.63
C PHE A 83 9.45 -6.52 1.19
N GLU A 84 10.78 -6.41 1.09
CA GLU A 84 11.70 -7.53 0.83
C GLU A 84 11.62 -8.66 1.87
N ARG A 85 11.04 -8.39 3.05
CA ARG A 85 10.81 -9.40 4.10
C ARG A 85 9.68 -10.36 3.77
N ILE A 86 8.82 -10.01 2.81
CA ILE A 86 7.65 -10.79 2.41
C ILE A 86 8.09 -11.91 1.45
N LYS A 87 7.73 -13.16 1.75
CA LYS A 87 8.13 -14.33 0.93
C LYS A 87 7.16 -14.63 -0.21
N MET A 88 5.97 -14.05 -0.19
CA MET A 88 5.04 -14.10 -1.32
C MET A 88 5.68 -13.54 -2.58
N PRO A 89 5.21 -13.90 -3.79
CA PRO A 89 5.72 -13.37 -5.06
C PRO A 89 5.33 -11.90 -5.28
N LEU A 90 5.81 -11.03 -4.40
CA LEU A 90 5.61 -9.58 -4.46
C LEU A 90 6.63 -8.97 -5.42
N MET A 91 6.14 -8.45 -6.54
CA MET A 91 6.97 -7.69 -7.47
C MET A 91 7.20 -6.28 -6.90
N LEU A 92 8.47 -5.88 -6.79
CA LEU A 92 8.87 -4.58 -6.25
C LEU A 92 9.61 -3.74 -7.29
N GLN A 93 9.36 -2.43 -7.27
CA GLN A 93 10.15 -1.45 -7.98
C GLN A 93 10.37 -0.21 -7.11
N ASN A 94 11.58 0.34 -7.19
CA ASN A 94 11.86 1.70 -6.73
C ASN A 94 12.08 2.58 -7.95
N TRP A 95 11.36 3.70 -8.04
CA TRP A 95 11.46 4.65 -9.16
C TRP A 95 12.35 5.87 -8.83
N LEU A 96 12.91 5.91 -7.62
CA LEU A 96 13.85 6.96 -7.20
C LEU A 96 15.31 6.49 -7.23
N GLU A 97 15.54 5.24 -7.64
CA GLU A 97 16.85 4.65 -7.91
C GLU A 97 17.25 4.82 -9.38
#